data_AF-A0A838UWW0-F1
#
_entry.id   AF-A0A838UWW0-F1
#
_cell.length_a   1.000
_cell.length_b   1.000
_cell.length_c   1.000
_cell.angle_alpha   90.00
_cell.angle_beta   90.00
_cell.angle_gamma   90.00
#
_symmetry.space_group_name_H-M   'P 1'
#
loop_
_entity.id
_entity.type
_entity.pdbx_description
1 polymer ?
#
loop_
_entity_poly.entity_id
_entity_poly.type
_entity_poly.pdbx_seq_one_letter_code
_entity_poly.pdbx_strand_id
1 'polypeptide(L)'
;MLHRTPRFVSSRILVIVTLVGVVVGVSGLLLVVSPFTASRAVAASVPTCSPTGTVDVNGKTYEVQNNQWNSAATGQECIGVDDVSGAFSVTTANNVLPTNGAPASYPSIFKGCHWGNCTTNSNLPIQMSNLASANSSWSISTASGAWDAAYDIWFNQTPTTTGQPNGTEVMIWINHSGPPQPFGSQVGTATINGSNWNVWTGTPNGGGTNWNIISYVDTTPTTSVNFDLKNFFTDAVARGSIQNNWYLLDVEAGFELWQNGAGMASQSFSVSPVANGGGPTPTPTATPRAGTPT
;
A
#
# COMPACT_ATOMS: atom_id res chain seq x y z
N MET A 1 39.43 51.28 -9.53
CA MET A 1 40.63 50.46 -9.25
C MET A 1 40.20 49.21 -8.49
N LEU A 2 40.42 48.06 -9.14
CA LEU A 2 40.65 46.72 -8.58
C LEU A 2 40.80 46.60 -7.04
N HIS A 3 39.98 45.79 -6.37
CA HIS A 3 40.37 44.43 -5.88
C HIS A 3 39.32 43.76 -4.97
N ARG A 4 38.94 42.54 -5.40
CA ARG A 4 38.74 41.26 -4.67
C ARG A 4 38.04 41.20 -3.30
N THR A 5 36.99 40.37 -3.28
CA THR A 5 36.43 39.64 -2.13
C THR A 5 37.44 38.68 -1.49
N PRO A 6 37.19 38.28 -0.24
CA PRO A 6 37.27 36.85 0.08
C PRO A 6 36.03 36.32 0.83
N ARG A 7 35.68 35.09 0.46
CA ARG A 7 34.76 34.18 1.14
C ARG A 7 35.39 33.68 2.44
N PHE A 8 34.61 33.60 3.52
CA PHE A 8 34.97 32.79 4.69
C PHE A 8 34.09 31.54 4.77
N VAL A 9 34.79 30.42 4.89
CA VAL A 9 34.32 29.04 4.95
C VAL A 9 33.92 28.73 6.40
N SER A 10 32.75 28.12 6.60
CA SER A 10 32.30 27.60 7.89
C SER A 10 33.06 26.32 8.24
N SER A 11 34.04 26.40 9.14
CA SER A 11 34.72 25.23 9.74
C SER A 11 33.75 24.46 10.64
N ARG A 12 33.63 23.14 10.41
CA ARG A 12 32.98 22.21 11.32
C ARG A 12 33.89 21.98 12.54
N ILE A 13 33.35 22.23 13.73
CA ILE A 13 34.01 21.95 15.01
C ILE A 13 34.07 20.42 15.21
N LEU A 14 35.27 19.88 15.35
CA LEU A 14 35.52 18.52 15.82
C LEU A 14 35.69 18.58 17.34
N VAL A 15 34.74 18.04 18.10
CA VAL A 15 34.87 17.90 19.56
C VAL A 15 35.76 16.70 19.84
N ILE A 16 36.99 16.95 20.30
CA ILE A 16 37.89 15.92 20.83
C ILE A 16 37.62 15.81 22.33
N VAL A 17 37.02 14.71 22.77
CA VAL A 17 36.90 14.36 24.20
C VAL A 17 38.19 13.66 24.62
N THR A 18 38.99 14.31 25.48
CA THR A 18 40.19 13.71 26.07
C THR A 18 39.80 12.94 27.32
N LEU A 19 39.91 11.60 27.29
CA LEU A 19 39.81 10.74 28.48
C LEU A 19 41.20 10.57 29.08
N VAL A 20 41.41 11.10 30.28
CA VAL A 20 42.59 10.81 31.11
C VAL A 20 42.33 9.51 31.87
N GLY A 21 43.03 8.44 31.51
CA GLY A 21 43.00 7.17 32.22
C GLY A 21 44.23 7.01 33.13
N VAL A 22 43.99 6.89 34.43
CA VAL A 22 44.98 6.50 35.45
C VAL A 22 45.31 5.01 35.29
N VAL A 23 46.59 4.67 35.17
CA VAL A 23 47.07 3.28 35.07
C VAL A 23 47.36 2.75 36.48
N VAL A 24 46.60 1.76 36.92
CA VAL A 24 46.97 0.87 38.03
C VAL A 24 47.01 -0.55 37.49
N GLY A 25 48.18 -1.19 37.59
CA GLY A 25 48.46 -2.49 37.02
C GLY A 25 47.81 -3.64 37.79
N VAL A 26 47.13 -4.52 37.05
CA VAL A 26 46.86 -5.91 37.44
C VAL A 26 47.01 -6.76 36.18
N SER A 27 47.88 -7.77 36.22
CA SER A 27 48.11 -8.72 35.14
C SER A 27 46.85 -9.56 34.89
N GLY A 28 46.07 -9.17 33.88
CA GLY A 28 44.90 -9.89 33.40
C GLY A 28 44.98 -10.05 31.89
N LEU A 29 44.76 -11.27 31.40
CA LEU A 29 44.70 -11.64 29.99
C LEU A 29 43.78 -10.67 29.23
N LEU A 30 44.35 -9.82 28.37
CA LEU A 30 43.59 -8.93 27.49
C LEU A 30 42.90 -9.77 26.42
N LEU A 31 41.64 -10.15 26.68
CA LEU A 31 40.70 -10.52 25.63
C LEU A 31 40.44 -9.26 24.81
N VAL A 32 41.06 -9.18 23.63
CA VAL A 32 40.70 -8.20 22.60
C VAL A 32 39.28 -8.55 22.15
N VAL A 33 38.27 -7.93 22.76
CA VAL A 33 36.90 -8.00 22.27
C VAL A 33 36.84 -7.06 21.08
N SER A 34 37.12 -7.59 19.89
CA SER A 34 36.85 -6.88 18.65
C SER A 34 35.37 -6.47 18.65
N PRO A 35 35.03 -5.18 18.46
CA PRO A 35 33.65 -4.79 18.24
C PRO A 35 33.25 -5.43 16.90
N PHE A 36 32.49 -6.52 16.97
CA PHE A 36 31.73 -6.97 15.82
C PHE A 36 30.76 -5.83 15.49
N THR A 37 31.12 -4.99 14.53
CA THR A 37 30.14 -4.22 13.79
C THR A 37 29.29 -5.26 13.08
N ALA A 38 28.15 -5.61 13.67
CA ALA A 38 27.12 -6.33 12.96
C ALA A 38 26.72 -5.44 11.78
N SER A 39 27.31 -5.71 10.60
CA SER A 39 26.76 -5.23 9.35
C SER A 39 25.33 -5.75 9.32
N ARG A 40 24.35 -4.86 9.54
CA ARG A 40 22.95 -5.16 9.25
C ARG A 40 22.96 -5.58 7.79
N ALA A 41 22.75 -6.87 7.52
CA ALA A 41 22.46 -7.31 6.18
C ALA A 41 21.28 -6.44 5.73
N VAL A 42 21.48 -5.65 4.67
CA VAL A 42 20.36 -5.01 3.99
C VAL A 42 19.49 -6.18 3.54
N ALA A 43 18.24 -6.24 4.03
CA ALA A 43 17.32 -7.27 3.60
C ALA A 43 17.34 -7.30 2.06
N ALA A 44 17.61 -8.46 1.48
CA ALA A 44 17.74 -8.59 0.04
C ALA A 44 16.36 -8.33 -0.57
N SER A 45 16.23 -7.28 -1.39
CA SER A 45 14.98 -7.02 -2.08
C SER A 45 14.82 -7.99 -3.26
N VAL A 46 13.65 -8.61 -3.40
CA VAL A 46 13.22 -9.34 -4.59
C VAL A 46 12.69 -8.33 -5.62
N PRO A 47 13.38 -8.12 -6.76
CA PRO A 47 12.90 -7.19 -7.77
C PRO A 47 11.88 -7.84 -8.70
N THR A 48 10.90 -7.06 -9.17
CA THR A 48 10.08 -7.44 -10.33
C THR A 48 9.77 -6.24 -11.19
N CYS A 49 9.90 -6.43 -12.51
CA CYS A 49 9.57 -5.45 -13.54
C CYS A 49 8.48 -5.95 -14.49
N SER A 50 7.93 -7.14 -14.23
CA SER A 50 6.82 -7.66 -15.02
C SER A 50 5.57 -6.83 -14.70
N PRO A 51 4.76 -6.39 -15.68
CA PRO A 51 3.52 -5.68 -15.42
C PRO A 51 2.59 -6.41 -14.44
N THR A 52 2.55 -7.75 -14.51
CA THR A 52 1.74 -8.61 -13.62
C THR A 52 2.60 -9.38 -12.62
N GLY A 53 3.82 -8.91 -12.33
CA GLY A 53 4.73 -9.58 -11.43
C GLY A 53 4.27 -9.47 -9.98
N THR A 54 4.38 -10.56 -9.23
CA THR A 54 4.01 -10.63 -7.82
C THR A 54 5.13 -11.27 -6.98
N VAL A 55 5.13 -10.99 -5.67
CA VAL A 55 6.07 -11.53 -4.68
C VAL A 55 5.28 -11.92 -3.43
N ASP A 56 5.34 -13.19 -3.05
CA ASP A 56 4.77 -13.68 -1.78
C ASP A 56 5.55 -13.09 -0.60
N VAL A 57 4.84 -12.59 0.41
CA VAL A 57 5.42 -11.92 1.57
C VAL A 57 5.05 -12.65 2.86
N ASN A 58 6.03 -12.84 3.74
CA ASN A 58 5.88 -13.45 5.06
C ASN A 58 5.11 -14.79 4.98
N GLY A 59 5.62 -15.71 4.15
CA GLY A 59 4.98 -16.99 3.90
C GLY A 59 3.60 -16.87 3.24
N LYS A 60 3.45 -15.92 2.30
CA LYS A 60 2.19 -15.61 1.61
C LYS A 60 1.08 -15.13 2.56
N THR A 61 1.42 -14.54 3.70
CA THR A 61 0.45 -13.83 4.55
C THR A 61 -0.09 -12.59 3.84
N TYR A 62 0.81 -11.95 3.09
CA TYR A 62 0.54 -10.87 2.15
C TYR A 62 1.13 -11.25 0.78
N GLU A 63 0.77 -10.48 -0.23
CA GLU A 63 1.46 -10.50 -1.52
C GLU A 63 1.67 -9.06 -1.98
N VAL A 64 2.81 -8.80 -2.61
CA VAL A 64 3.11 -7.52 -3.26
C VAL A 64 3.04 -7.70 -4.77
N GLN A 65 2.42 -6.75 -5.47
CA GLN A 65 2.24 -6.79 -6.92
C GLN A 65 2.74 -5.50 -7.57
N ASN A 66 3.34 -5.63 -8.76
CA ASN A 66 3.72 -4.48 -9.59
C ASN A 66 2.48 -3.84 -10.24
N ASN A 67 1.54 -4.68 -10.70
CA ASN A 67 0.22 -4.30 -11.17
C ASN A 67 0.19 -3.07 -12.11
N GLN A 68 1.01 -3.11 -13.15
CA GLN A 68 0.96 -2.16 -14.26
C GLN A 68 -0.12 -2.61 -15.25
N TRP A 69 -1.38 -2.42 -14.85
CA TRP A 69 -2.54 -2.99 -15.52
C TRP A 69 -3.01 -2.18 -16.73
N ASN A 70 -2.70 -0.88 -16.81
CA ASN A 70 -3.23 -0.02 -17.84
C ASN A 70 -2.44 -0.19 -19.16
N SER A 71 -3.12 -0.62 -20.21
CA SER A 71 -2.49 -0.85 -21.53
C SER A 71 -1.94 0.41 -22.20
N ALA A 72 -2.34 1.61 -21.76
CA ALA A 72 -1.74 2.86 -22.19
C ALA A 72 -0.34 3.11 -21.59
N ALA A 73 0.00 2.42 -20.50
CA ALA A 73 1.28 2.53 -19.82
C ALA A 73 2.36 1.72 -20.55
N THR A 74 3.14 2.40 -21.40
CA THR A 74 4.21 1.76 -22.20
C THR A 74 5.61 1.93 -21.61
N GLY A 75 5.75 2.74 -20.56
CA GLY A 75 7.00 2.91 -19.82
C GLY A 75 7.27 1.71 -18.92
N GLN A 76 8.54 1.45 -18.65
CA GLN A 76 8.93 0.42 -17.69
C GLN A 76 8.59 0.85 -16.27
N GLU A 77 8.04 -0.09 -15.49
CA GLU A 77 7.89 0.01 -14.05
C GLU A 77 8.53 -1.19 -13.36
N CYS A 78 9.22 -0.95 -12.26
CA CYS A 78 9.84 -1.99 -11.46
C CYS A 78 9.68 -1.68 -9.97
N ILE A 79 9.38 -2.71 -9.17
CA ILE A 79 9.39 -2.64 -7.72
C ILE A 79 10.48 -3.54 -7.13
N GLY A 80 10.98 -3.15 -5.95
CA GLY A 80 11.81 -3.99 -5.10
C GLY A 80 11.09 -4.29 -3.80
N VAL A 81 10.99 -5.57 -3.44
CA VAL A 81 10.18 -6.07 -2.31
C VAL A 81 11.05 -6.75 -1.27
N ASP A 82 10.91 -6.38 -0.01
CA ASP A 82 11.37 -7.20 1.12
C ASP A 82 10.31 -8.28 1.40
N ASP A 83 10.60 -9.52 1.02
CA ASP A 83 9.67 -10.66 1.11
C ASP A 83 9.43 -11.13 2.55
N VAL A 84 10.19 -10.62 3.52
CA VAL A 84 9.99 -10.89 4.95
C VAL A 84 9.05 -9.84 5.56
N SER A 85 9.33 -8.56 5.36
CA SER A 85 8.58 -7.47 6.01
C SER A 85 7.36 -6.99 5.22
N GLY A 86 7.36 -7.18 3.89
CA GLY A 86 6.36 -6.61 2.99
C GLY A 86 6.60 -5.15 2.62
N ALA A 87 7.70 -4.55 3.09
CA ALA A 87 8.10 -3.25 2.59
C ALA A 87 8.44 -3.37 1.09
N PHE A 88 7.97 -2.42 0.30
CA PHE A 88 8.32 -2.36 -1.12
C PHE A 88 8.55 -0.92 -1.56
N SER A 89 9.36 -0.77 -2.60
CA SER A 89 9.64 0.52 -3.23
C SER A 89 9.50 0.45 -4.73
N VAL A 90 9.01 1.53 -5.32
CA VAL A 90 8.99 1.74 -6.77
C VAL A 90 10.39 2.18 -7.19
N THR A 91 11.12 1.30 -7.84
CA THR A 91 12.53 1.52 -8.24
C THR A 91 12.65 2.16 -9.62
N THR A 92 11.65 1.94 -10.48
CA THR A 92 11.54 2.54 -11.81
C THR A 92 10.07 2.83 -12.06
N ALA A 93 9.74 4.01 -12.58
CA ALA A 93 8.39 4.38 -12.99
C ALA A 93 8.47 5.39 -14.15
N ASN A 94 8.57 4.88 -15.37
CA ASN A 94 8.78 5.68 -16.58
C ASN A 94 7.49 6.00 -17.32
N ASN A 95 6.33 5.78 -16.69
CA ASN A 95 5.03 6.07 -17.25
C ASN A 95 4.67 7.56 -17.08
N VAL A 96 4.04 8.13 -18.11
CA VAL A 96 3.51 9.50 -18.11
C VAL A 96 2.15 9.50 -18.80
N LEU A 97 1.09 9.42 -18.01
CA LEU A 97 -0.30 9.45 -18.47
C LEU A 97 -0.99 10.78 -18.09
N PRO A 98 -2.05 11.18 -18.83
CA PRO A 98 -2.93 12.27 -18.41
C PRO A 98 -3.62 11.96 -17.07
N THR A 99 -3.67 12.94 -16.17
CA THR A 99 -4.25 12.79 -14.81
C THR A 99 -5.77 12.89 -14.76
N ASN A 100 -6.44 13.08 -15.91
CA ASN A 100 -7.90 13.10 -16.03
C ASN A 100 -8.48 11.76 -16.50
N GLY A 101 -7.69 10.69 -16.43
CA GLY A 101 -8.08 9.31 -16.73
C GLY A 101 -7.49 8.34 -15.70
N ALA A 102 -7.48 7.05 -16.02
CA ALA A 102 -6.90 6.02 -15.17
C ALA A 102 -5.38 6.16 -14.98
N PRO A 103 -4.82 5.71 -13.85
CA PRO A 103 -3.37 5.65 -13.63
C PRO A 103 -2.72 4.60 -14.55
N ALA A 104 -1.39 4.60 -14.60
CA ALA A 104 -0.61 3.61 -15.32
C ALA A 104 -0.60 2.24 -14.61
N SER A 105 -0.62 2.27 -13.29
CA SER A 105 -0.38 1.12 -12.43
C SER A 105 -0.92 1.36 -11.03
N TYR A 106 -1.01 0.29 -10.26
CA TYR A 106 -1.26 0.31 -8.82
C TYR A 106 -0.36 -0.69 -8.10
N PRO A 107 0.97 -0.44 -8.01
CA PRO A 107 1.86 -1.27 -7.20
C PRO A 107 1.41 -1.25 -5.74
N SER A 108 1.06 -2.42 -5.22
CA SER A 108 0.37 -2.55 -3.94
C SER A 108 0.81 -3.79 -3.15
N ILE A 109 0.58 -3.75 -1.85
CA ILE A 109 0.59 -4.93 -0.96
C ILE A 109 -0.86 -5.25 -0.58
N PHE A 110 -1.23 -6.52 -0.54
CA PHE A 110 -2.58 -6.93 -0.17
C PHE A 110 -2.66 -8.16 0.74
N LYS A 111 -3.79 -8.27 1.44
CA LYS A 111 -4.26 -9.49 2.13
C LYS A 111 -5.68 -9.79 1.67
N GLY A 112 -5.96 -11.04 1.31
CA GLY A 112 -7.25 -11.46 0.79
C GLY A 112 -7.13 -12.13 -0.56
N CYS A 113 -8.08 -11.92 -1.45
CA CYS A 113 -8.11 -12.54 -2.77
C CYS A 113 -8.28 -11.51 -3.90
N HIS A 114 -7.19 -11.20 -4.59
CA HIS A 114 -7.14 -10.30 -5.73
C HIS A 114 -7.28 -11.11 -7.04
N TRP A 115 -8.41 -10.97 -7.75
CA TRP A 115 -8.72 -11.68 -9.00
C TRP A 115 -8.52 -13.21 -8.95
N GLY A 116 -8.71 -13.80 -7.77
CA GLY A 116 -8.61 -15.23 -7.50
C GLY A 116 -7.26 -15.66 -6.94
N ASN A 117 -6.25 -14.79 -6.94
CA ASN A 117 -5.00 -15.03 -6.25
C ASN A 117 -5.15 -14.66 -4.77
N CYS A 118 -5.08 -15.68 -3.90
CA CYS A 118 -5.40 -15.52 -2.49
C CYS A 118 -4.16 -15.66 -1.60
N THR A 119 -4.08 -14.80 -0.58
CA THR A 119 -3.10 -14.95 0.49
C THR A 119 -3.51 -16.05 1.47
N THR A 120 -2.53 -16.63 2.15
CA THR A 120 -2.71 -17.74 3.07
C THR A 120 -3.30 -17.26 4.39
N ASN A 121 -4.29 -17.99 4.92
CA ASN A 121 -4.96 -17.70 6.19
C ASN A 121 -5.42 -16.23 6.29
N SER A 122 -5.99 -15.70 5.20
CA SER A 122 -6.46 -14.32 5.13
C SER A 122 -7.69 -14.07 6.01
N ASN A 123 -8.45 -15.13 6.31
CA ASN A 123 -9.82 -15.10 6.84
C ASN A 123 -10.83 -14.41 5.93
N LEU A 124 -10.46 -14.08 4.69
CA LEU A 124 -11.32 -13.46 3.69
C LEU A 124 -11.74 -14.52 2.65
N PRO A 125 -12.97 -14.45 2.12
CA PRO A 125 -13.89 -13.31 2.18
C PRO A 125 -14.85 -13.26 3.39
N ILE A 126 -15.02 -12.09 4.02
CA ILE A 126 -15.92 -11.89 5.18
C ILE A 126 -17.16 -11.09 4.75
N GLN A 127 -18.35 -11.58 5.07
CA GLN A 127 -19.58 -10.82 4.84
C GLN A 127 -19.62 -9.55 5.70
N MET A 128 -20.02 -8.40 5.16
CA MET A 128 -20.01 -7.10 5.83
C MET A 128 -20.79 -7.13 7.16
N SER A 129 -21.95 -7.80 7.20
CA SER A 129 -22.74 -8.01 8.42
C SER A 129 -22.00 -8.80 9.51
N ASN A 130 -21.03 -9.62 9.13
CA ASN A 130 -20.24 -10.46 10.03
C ASN A 130 -18.85 -9.87 10.34
N LEU A 131 -18.44 -8.78 9.69
CA LEU A 131 -17.15 -8.15 9.94
C LEU A 131 -17.16 -7.45 11.31
N ALA A 132 -16.34 -7.93 12.24
CA ALA A 132 -16.20 -7.37 13.58
C ALA A 132 -15.31 -6.12 13.59
N SER A 133 -14.14 -6.21 12.95
CA SER A 133 -13.14 -5.14 12.78
C SER A 133 -12.23 -5.45 11.59
N ALA A 134 -11.58 -4.42 11.07
CA ALA A 134 -10.50 -4.54 10.07
C ALA A 134 -9.41 -3.51 10.38
N ASN A 135 -8.72 -3.70 11.51
CA ASN A 135 -7.63 -2.81 11.93
C ASN A 135 -6.49 -2.87 10.91
N SER A 136 -6.03 -1.72 10.45
CA SER A 136 -4.92 -1.59 9.51
C SER A 136 -3.98 -0.47 9.89
N SER A 137 -2.69 -0.69 9.65
CA SER A 137 -1.66 0.32 9.73
C SER A 137 -0.89 0.38 8.42
N TRP A 138 -0.56 1.58 7.96
CA TRP A 138 0.25 1.78 6.76
C TRP A 138 1.17 2.99 6.92
N SER A 139 2.37 2.92 6.38
CA SER A 139 3.36 3.99 6.38
C SER A 139 4.07 4.03 5.05
N ILE A 140 4.26 5.24 4.51
CA ILE A 140 4.80 5.47 3.18
C ILE A 140 5.93 6.49 3.17
N SER A 141 6.80 6.42 2.18
CA SER A 141 7.60 7.57 1.71
C SER A 141 7.09 8.03 0.36
N THR A 142 7.08 9.35 0.17
CA THR A 142 6.62 10.00 -1.06
C THR A 142 7.77 10.30 -2.01
N ALA A 143 7.46 10.48 -3.29
CA ALA A 143 8.38 10.95 -4.32
C ALA A 143 7.74 12.03 -5.20
N SER A 144 8.51 12.62 -6.11
CA SER A 144 7.96 13.53 -7.11
C SER A 144 7.10 12.79 -8.13
N GLY A 145 6.01 13.42 -8.58
CA GLY A 145 5.16 12.87 -9.62
C GLY A 145 3.70 13.30 -9.48
N ALA A 146 2.85 12.67 -10.29
CA ALA A 146 1.41 12.70 -10.13
C ALA A 146 0.95 11.29 -9.73
N TRP A 147 0.44 11.16 -8.51
CA TRP A 147 0.12 9.89 -7.87
C TRP A 147 -0.88 10.09 -6.75
N ASP A 148 -1.52 9.01 -6.32
CA ASP A 148 -2.08 8.88 -4.98
C ASP A 148 -1.33 7.82 -4.17
N ALA A 149 -1.54 7.86 -2.86
CA ALA A 149 -1.24 6.78 -1.95
C ALA A 149 -2.56 6.37 -1.31
N ALA A 150 -3.09 5.24 -1.76
CA ALA A 150 -4.44 4.82 -1.48
C ALA A 150 -4.49 3.40 -0.95
N TYR A 151 -5.48 3.14 -0.10
CA TYR A 151 -6.05 1.81 -0.03
C TYR A 151 -6.97 1.59 -1.23
N ASP A 152 -7.00 0.35 -1.73
CA ASP A 152 -7.99 -0.15 -2.67
C ASP A 152 -8.56 -1.46 -2.09
N ILE A 153 -9.87 -1.56 -1.97
CA ILE A 153 -10.53 -2.56 -1.13
C ILE A 153 -11.77 -3.07 -1.84
N TRP A 154 -11.78 -4.36 -2.13
CA TRP A 154 -12.84 -4.94 -2.93
C TRP A 154 -13.92 -5.64 -2.10
N PHE A 155 -15.16 -5.25 -2.36
CA PHE A 155 -16.37 -5.96 -1.96
C PHE A 155 -17.04 -6.62 -3.16
N ASN A 156 -17.56 -7.82 -2.96
CA ASN A 156 -18.31 -8.57 -3.97
C ASN A 156 -19.67 -9.01 -3.45
N GLN A 157 -20.66 -9.17 -4.33
CA GLN A 157 -22.02 -9.56 -3.91
C GLN A 157 -22.10 -11.00 -3.40
N THR A 158 -21.16 -11.85 -3.87
CA THR A 158 -20.99 -13.25 -3.46
C THR A 158 -19.56 -13.44 -2.92
N PRO A 159 -19.26 -14.54 -2.20
CA PRO A 159 -17.89 -14.85 -1.77
C PRO A 159 -17.03 -15.40 -2.92
N THR A 160 -17.39 -15.12 -4.18
CA THR A 160 -16.60 -15.50 -5.35
C THR A 160 -15.36 -14.64 -5.41
N THR A 161 -14.19 -15.26 -5.53
CA THR A 161 -12.89 -14.57 -5.48
C THR A 161 -12.27 -14.34 -6.84
N THR A 162 -12.75 -15.00 -7.89
CA THR A 162 -12.24 -14.89 -9.26
C THR A 162 -13.03 -13.87 -10.08
N GLY A 163 -12.35 -13.17 -10.99
CA GLY A 163 -12.99 -12.22 -11.91
C GLY A 163 -13.22 -10.84 -11.28
N GLN A 164 -13.86 -9.94 -12.03
CA GLN A 164 -14.15 -8.58 -11.57
C GLN A 164 -15.21 -8.59 -10.44
N PRO A 165 -14.90 -8.09 -9.24
CA PRO A 165 -15.90 -7.91 -8.19
C PRO A 165 -17.02 -6.98 -8.64
N ASN A 166 -18.27 -7.30 -8.27
CA ASN A 166 -19.46 -6.57 -8.69
C ASN A 166 -20.22 -5.87 -7.53
N GLY A 167 -19.55 -5.69 -6.39
CA GLY A 167 -20.07 -4.97 -5.24
C GLY A 167 -19.55 -3.53 -5.22
N THR A 168 -18.42 -3.31 -4.55
CA THR A 168 -17.84 -1.97 -4.37
C THR A 168 -16.34 -2.02 -4.27
N GLU A 169 -15.71 -1.04 -4.89
CA GLU A 169 -14.32 -0.63 -4.67
C GLU A 169 -14.33 0.53 -3.68
N VAL A 170 -13.70 0.34 -2.52
CA VAL A 170 -13.54 1.39 -1.51
C VAL A 170 -12.11 1.91 -1.57
N MET A 171 -11.94 3.14 -2.05
CA MET A 171 -10.63 3.78 -2.05
C MET A 171 -10.47 4.71 -0.86
N ILE A 172 -9.30 4.71 -0.23
CA ILE A 172 -8.98 5.64 0.87
C ILE A 172 -7.63 6.29 0.56
N TRP A 173 -7.68 7.50 0.01
CA TRP A 173 -6.49 8.28 -0.38
C TRP A 173 -5.96 9.01 0.86
N ILE A 174 -4.88 8.48 1.44
CA ILE A 174 -4.23 9.10 2.60
C ILE A 174 -3.30 10.25 2.18
N ASN A 175 -2.87 10.25 0.91
CA ASN A 175 -2.01 11.26 0.34
C ASN A 175 -2.15 11.29 -1.19
N HIS A 176 -1.80 12.40 -1.82
CA HIS A 176 -1.69 12.49 -3.27
C HIS A 176 -0.78 13.67 -3.68
N SER A 177 -0.27 13.62 -4.90
CA SER A 177 0.53 14.69 -5.51
C SER A 177 0.05 14.97 -6.93
N GLY A 178 0.13 16.23 -7.33
CA GLY A 178 -0.33 16.69 -8.64
C GLY A 178 -1.87 16.78 -8.71
N PRO A 179 -2.43 16.79 -9.93
CA PRO A 179 -3.86 16.99 -10.14
C PRO A 179 -4.70 15.73 -10.47
N PRO A 180 -4.33 14.47 -10.12
CA PRO A 180 -5.30 13.39 -10.19
C PRO A 180 -6.44 13.64 -9.18
N GLN A 181 -7.62 13.13 -9.51
CA GLN A 181 -8.80 13.16 -8.64
C GLN A 181 -9.43 11.76 -8.60
N PRO A 182 -10.20 11.42 -7.55
CA PRO A 182 -10.94 10.17 -7.52
C PRO A 182 -11.94 10.06 -8.67
N PHE A 183 -12.29 8.81 -9.01
CA PHE A 183 -13.34 8.55 -9.98
C PHE A 183 -14.69 9.12 -9.53
N GLY A 184 -15.46 9.63 -10.48
CA GLY A 184 -16.81 10.13 -10.25
C GLY A 184 -16.85 11.60 -9.79
N SER A 185 -17.67 11.89 -8.78
CA SER A 185 -17.90 13.24 -8.27
C SER A 185 -17.97 13.27 -6.74
N GLN A 186 -17.53 14.39 -6.14
CA GLN A 186 -17.68 14.60 -4.72
C GLN A 186 -19.16 14.71 -4.33
N VAL A 187 -19.59 13.90 -3.36
CA VAL A 187 -20.97 13.86 -2.85
C VAL A 187 -21.09 14.35 -1.42
N GLY A 188 -19.97 14.62 -0.74
CA GLY A 188 -19.97 15.22 0.58
C GLY A 188 -18.65 15.09 1.31
N THR A 189 -18.74 15.06 2.64
CA THR A 189 -17.63 14.84 3.56
C THR A 189 -18.00 13.82 4.65
N ALA A 190 -16.99 13.30 5.35
CA ALA A 190 -17.16 12.43 6.51
C ALA A 190 -16.04 12.66 7.54
N THR A 191 -16.35 12.49 8.82
CA THR A 191 -15.33 12.42 9.89
C THR A 191 -15.21 10.98 10.35
N ILE A 192 -14.11 10.32 10.00
CA ILE A 192 -13.89 8.89 10.22
C ILE A 192 -12.50 8.72 10.82
N ASN A 193 -12.39 7.97 11.91
CA ASN A 193 -11.13 7.70 12.60
C ASN A 193 -10.35 8.97 13.04
N GLY A 194 -11.06 10.07 13.29
CA GLY A 194 -10.48 11.35 13.70
C GLY A 194 -9.99 12.25 12.55
N SER A 195 -10.04 11.79 11.30
CA SER A 195 -9.72 12.58 10.10
C SER A 195 -10.99 13.04 9.37
N ASN A 196 -10.86 14.11 8.58
CA ASN A 196 -11.92 14.59 7.70
C ASN A 196 -11.63 14.19 6.25
N TRP A 197 -12.63 13.62 5.60
CA TRP A 197 -12.51 13.03 4.28
C TRP A 197 -13.48 13.71 3.31
N ASN A 198 -13.01 14.06 2.12
CA ASN A 198 -13.89 14.35 0.99
C ASN A 198 -14.39 13.01 0.42
N VAL A 199 -15.70 12.85 0.28
CA VAL A 199 -16.32 11.60 -0.18
C VAL A 199 -16.74 11.74 -1.63
N TRP A 200 -16.25 10.84 -2.48
CA TRP A 200 -16.53 10.76 -3.90
C TRP A 200 -17.22 9.45 -4.22
N THR A 201 -18.11 9.46 -5.21
CA THR A 201 -18.74 8.23 -5.70
C THR A 201 -18.90 8.23 -7.20
N GLY A 202 -18.85 7.04 -7.80
CA GLY A 202 -19.20 6.81 -9.20
C GLY A 202 -19.48 5.34 -9.48
N THR A 203 -19.96 5.05 -10.69
CA THR A 203 -20.22 3.68 -11.15
C THR A 203 -19.50 3.47 -12.48
N PRO A 204 -18.26 2.95 -12.47
CA PRO A 204 -17.58 2.56 -13.69
C PRO A 204 -18.24 1.32 -14.32
N ASN A 205 -17.83 1.07 -15.56
CA ASN A 205 -18.10 -0.18 -16.27
C ASN A 205 -16.74 -0.76 -16.71
N GLY A 206 -16.56 -2.06 -16.49
CA GLY A 206 -15.32 -2.76 -16.82
C GLY A 206 -15.42 -4.26 -16.53
N GLY A 207 -14.57 -5.08 -17.16
CA GLY A 207 -14.56 -6.53 -16.90
C GLY A 207 -15.90 -7.26 -17.14
N GLY A 208 -16.81 -6.66 -17.91
CA GLY A 208 -18.15 -7.20 -18.18
C GLY A 208 -19.21 -6.90 -17.11
N THR A 209 -18.92 -6.06 -16.11
CA THR A 209 -19.88 -5.68 -15.06
C THR A 209 -19.78 -4.19 -14.71
N ASN A 210 -20.75 -3.72 -13.93
CA ASN A 210 -20.66 -2.47 -13.19
C ASN A 210 -20.35 -2.78 -11.72
N TRP A 211 -19.68 -1.86 -11.04
CA TRP A 211 -19.51 -1.85 -9.59
C TRP A 211 -19.60 -0.41 -9.08
N ASN A 212 -19.76 -0.23 -7.77
CA ASN A 212 -19.68 1.10 -7.16
C ASN A 212 -18.23 1.43 -6.85
N ILE A 213 -17.80 2.67 -7.05
CA ILE A 213 -16.60 3.22 -6.41
C ILE A 213 -17.07 4.21 -5.36
N ILE A 214 -16.54 4.10 -4.15
CA ILE A 214 -16.58 5.15 -3.13
C ILE A 214 -15.17 5.46 -2.67
N SER A 215 -14.77 6.72 -2.80
CA SER A 215 -13.43 7.17 -2.43
C SER A 215 -13.49 8.18 -1.29
N TYR A 216 -12.60 8.02 -0.32
CA TYR A 216 -12.38 8.93 0.80
C TYR A 216 -11.01 9.59 0.62
N VAL A 217 -10.99 10.90 0.38
CA VAL A 217 -9.74 11.65 0.23
C VAL A 217 -9.45 12.46 1.47
N ASP A 218 -8.32 12.21 2.13
CA ASP A 218 -7.95 12.95 3.33
C ASP A 218 -7.79 14.44 3.01
N THR A 219 -8.47 15.28 3.78
CA THR A 219 -8.36 16.74 3.66
C THR A 219 -7.01 17.25 4.20
N THR A 220 -6.31 16.44 5.00
CA THR A 220 -4.97 16.73 5.51
C THR A 220 -4.05 15.56 5.19
N PRO A 221 -3.41 15.53 4.00
CA PRO A 221 -2.57 14.42 3.57
C PRO A 221 -1.54 13.98 4.62
N THR A 222 -1.43 12.68 4.83
CA THR A 222 -0.53 12.04 5.81
C THR A 222 0.36 11.00 5.12
N THR A 223 1.46 10.63 5.75
CA THR A 223 2.33 9.54 5.29
C THR A 223 2.23 8.30 6.16
N SER A 224 1.37 8.31 7.18
CA SER A 224 1.08 7.13 7.97
C SER A 224 -0.31 7.19 8.59
N VAL A 225 -0.93 6.02 8.68
CA VAL A 225 -2.25 5.82 9.30
C VAL A 225 -2.24 4.57 10.17
N ASN A 226 -3.12 4.57 11.16
CA ASN A 226 -3.45 3.41 11.98
C ASN A 226 -4.92 3.54 12.40
N PHE A 227 -5.80 2.77 11.77
CA PHE A 227 -7.23 2.88 12.02
C PHE A 227 -7.99 1.58 11.77
N ASP A 228 -9.26 1.53 12.20
CA ASP A 228 -10.19 0.46 11.82
C ASP A 228 -10.89 0.81 10.49
N LEU A 229 -10.63 0.00 9.45
CA LEU A 229 -11.23 0.14 8.13
C LEU A 229 -12.76 -0.07 8.17
N LYS A 230 -13.28 -0.82 9.14
CA LYS A 230 -14.73 -1.03 9.29
C LYS A 230 -15.51 0.27 9.45
N ASN A 231 -14.89 1.32 10.00
CA ASN A 231 -15.54 2.62 10.14
C ASN A 231 -15.82 3.28 8.77
N PHE A 232 -14.93 3.11 7.78
CA PHE A 232 -15.19 3.53 6.40
C PHE A 232 -16.27 2.68 5.75
N PHE A 233 -16.26 1.37 5.98
CA PHE A 233 -17.28 0.48 5.41
C PHE A 233 -18.67 0.76 6.00
N THR A 234 -18.74 1.15 7.27
CA THR A 234 -19.99 1.53 7.93
C THR A 234 -20.56 2.83 7.33
N ASP A 235 -19.71 3.83 7.08
CA ASP A 235 -20.12 5.05 6.37
C ASP A 235 -20.56 4.73 4.92
N ALA A 236 -19.83 3.85 4.22
CA ALA A 236 -20.21 3.39 2.88
C ALA A 236 -21.55 2.63 2.85
N VAL A 237 -21.87 1.83 3.88
CA VAL A 237 -23.19 1.21 4.05
C VAL A 237 -24.27 2.28 4.27
N ALA A 238 -24.01 3.27 5.14
CA ALA A 238 -24.95 4.36 5.40
C ALA A 238 -25.25 5.21 4.16
N ARG A 239 -24.31 5.31 3.22
CA ARG A 239 -24.46 5.97 1.92
C ARG A 239 -25.09 5.08 0.84
N GLY A 240 -25.33 3.80 1.15
CA GLY A 240 -25.86 2.82 0.18
C GLY A 240 -24.83 2.35 -0.85
N SER A 241 -23.55 2.66 -0.66
CA SER A 241 -22.47 2.18 -1.53
C SER A 241 -22.18 0.70 -1.30
N ILE A 242 -22.23 0.22 -0.05
CA ILE A 242 -22.06 -1.19 0.33
C ILE A 242 -23.37 -1.76 0.90
N GLN A 243 -23.67 -3.04 0.64
CA GLN A 243 -24.74 -3.76 1.33
C GLN A 243 -24.19 -4.71 2.41
N ASN A 244 -24.94 -4.88 3.50
CA ASN A 244 -24.55 -5.74 4.62
C ASN A 244 -24.37 -7.23 4.23
N ASN A 245 -24.99 -7.68 3.14
CA ASN A 245 -24.86 -9.06 2.66
C ASN A 245 -23.70 -9.28 1.66
N TRP A 246 -22.96 -8.23 1.30
CA TRP A 246 -21.78 -8.33 0.44
C TRP A 246 -20.54 -8.74 1.22
N TYR A 247 -19.48 -9.14 0.52
CA TYR A 247 -18.31 -9.78 1.08
C TYR A 247 -17.05 -8.98 0.80
N LEU A 248 -16.31 -8.61 1.83
CA LEU A 248 -14.95 -8.09 1.74
C LEU A 248 -14.04 -9.19 1.19
N LEU A 249 -13.43 -9.00 0.03
CA LEU A 249 -12.55 -9.97 -0.62
C LEU A 249 -11.08 -9.77 -0.26
N ASP A 250 -10.62 -8.52 -0.25
CA ASP A 250 -9.25 -8.13 0.04
C ASP A 250 -9.19 -6.74 0.67
N VAL A 251 -7.99 -6.42 1.18
CA VAL A 251 -7.57 -5.07 1.51
C VAL A 251 -6.20 -4.88 0.90
N GLU A 252 -6.08 -3.89 0.03
CA GLU A 252 -4.83 -3.49 -0.60
C GLU A 252 -4.41 -2.09 -0.14
N ALA A 253 -3.11 -1.83 -0.17
CA ALA A 253 -2.57 -0.48 -0.04
C ALA A 253 -1.36 -0.30 -0.97
N GLY A 254 -1.36 0.79 -1.72
CA GLY A 254 -0.40 1.02 -2.79
C GLY A 254 -0.43 2.43 -3.34
N PHE A 255 0.06 2.59 -4.57
CA PHE A 255 0.18 3.89 -5.21
C PHE A 255 -0.45 3.85 -6.59
N GLU A 256 -1.51 4.61 -6.86
CA GLU A 256 -1.90 4.84 -8.25
C GLU A 256 -0.92 5.82 -8.88
N LEU A 257 -0.19 5.40 -9.91
CA LEU A 257 0.88 6.21 -10.54
C LEU A 257 0.44 6.72 -11.91
N TRP A 258 0.28 8.03 -12.09
CA TRP A 258 0.06 8.63 -13.40
C TRP A 258 1.37 9.07 -14.06
N GLN A 259 2.24 9.72 -13.30
CA GLN A 259 3.48 10.31 -13.80
C GLN A 259 4.61 10.15 -12.79
N ASN A 260 5.71 9.52 -13.21
CA ASN A 260 6.84 9.20 -12.33
C ASN A 260 6.40 8.33 -11.13
N GLY A 261 7.06 8.47 -9.97
CA GLY A 261 6.80 7.64 -8.78
C GLY A 261 8.01 6.83 -8.31
N ALA A 262 9.13 6.84 -9.05
CA ALA A 262 10.36 6.23 -8.58
C ALA A 262 10.81 6.86 -7.25
N GLY A 263 11.05 6.02 -6.24
CA GLY A 263 11.34 6.42 -4.86
C GLY A 263 10.12 6.39 -3.91
N MET A 264 8.89 6.22 -4.42
CA MET A 264 7.74 5.89 -3.58
C MET A 264 8.00 4.56 -2.87
N ALA A 265 7.63 4.45 -1.60
CA ALA A 265 7.75 3.18 -0.88
C ALA A 265 6.64 2.98 0.14
N SER A 266 6.12 1.76 0.20
CA SER A 266 5.37 1.25 1.34
C SER A 266 6.40 0.74 2.35
N GLN A 267 6.56 1.46 3.47
CA GLN A 267 7.56 1.14 4.48
C GLN A 267 7.10 0.02 5.41
N SER A 268 5.80 -0.03 5.67
CA SER A 268 5.17 -1.06 6.50
C SER A 268 3.69 -1.10 6.22
N PHE A 269 3.12 -2.30 6.19
CA PHE A 269 1.69 -2.51 6.06
C PHE A 269 1.24 -3.64 6.98
N SER A 270 0.08 -3.49 7.59
CA SER A 270 -0.62 -4.59 8.24
C SER A 270 -2.12 -4.42 8.13
N VAL A 271 -2.84 -5.53 8.08
CA VAL A 271 -4.30 -5.54 8.22
C VAL A 271 -4.77 -6.82 8.91
N SER A 272 -5.73 -6.69 9.81
CA SER A 272 -6.33 -7.78 10.57
C SER A 272 -7.86 -7.74 10.49
N PRO A 273 -8.45 -8.32 9.42
CA PRO A 273 -9.89 -8.53 9.34
C PRO A 273 -10.31 -9.64 10.29
N VAL A 274 -11.34 -9.39 11.10
CA VAL A 274 -11.87 -10.33 12.10
C VAL A 274 -13.37 -10.47 11.90
N ALA A 275 -13.86 -11.71 11.83
CA ALA A 275 -15.29 -12.01 11.81
C ALA A 275 -15.86 -12.12 13.24
N ASN A 276 -17.14 -11.80 13.43
CA ASN A 276 -17.81 -12.04 14.72
C ASN A 276 -17.77 -13.54 15.06
N GLY A 277 -17.41 -13.85 16.31
CA GLY A 277 -17.38 -15.23 16.82
C GLY A 277 -16.19 -16.10 16.35
N GLY A 278 -15.21 -15.55 15.62
CA GLY A 278 -14.02 -16.28 15.18
C GLY A 278 -14.30 -17.49 14.29
N GLY A 279 -15.53 -17.63 13.78
CA GLY A 279 -15.98 -18.77 13.00
C GLY A 279 -15.35 -18.83 11.61
N PRO A 280 -15.27 -20.02 11.00
CA PRO A 280 -14.63 -20.20 9.71
C PRO A 280 -15.31 -19.35 8.64
N THR A 281 -14.49 -18.59 7.93
CA THR A 281 -14.83 -17.91 6.68
C THR A 281 -15.43 -18.92 5.68
N PRO A 282 -16.49 -18.59 4.93
CA PRO A 282 -17.01 -19.48 3.89
C PRO A 282 -15.89 -19.87 2.92
N THR A 283 -15.85 -21.15 2.54
CA THR A 283 -14.84 -21.68 1.61
C THR A 283 -14.86 -20.88 0.30
N PRO A 284 -13.72 -20.30 -0.13
CA PRO A 284 -13.64 -19.64 -1.42
C PRO A 284 -14.11 -20.56 -2.54
N THR A 285 -15.09 -20.11 -3.32
CA THR A 285 -15.53 -20.86 -4.50
C THR A 285 -14.77 -20.33 -5.71
N ALA A 286 -13.73 -21.06 -6.13
CA ALA A 286 -13.08 -20.82 -7.42
C ALA A 286 -13.95 -21.42 -8.54
N THR A 287 -14.28 -20.63 -9.56
CA THR A 287 -14.89 -21.19 -10.78
C THR A 287 -13.80 -21.93 -11.58
N PRO A 288 -14.03 -23.15 -12.08
CA PRO A 288 -13.04 -23.85 -12.90
C PRO A 288 -12.66 -23.01 -14.13
N ARG A 289 -11.35 -22.83 -14.36
CA ARG A 289 -10.83 -22.19 -15.57
C ARG A 289 -11.33 -22.97 -16.79
N ALA A 290 -12.05 -22.31 -17.69
CA ALA A 290 -12.37 -22.89 -18.99
C ALA A 290 -11.05 -23.23 -19.70
N GLY A 291 -10.85 -24.52 -20.01
CA GLY A 291 -9.65 -24.99 -20.70
C GLY A 291 -9.51 -24.31 -22.05
N THR A 292 -8.29 -23.87 -22.36
CA THR A 292 -7.92 -23.36 -23.68
C THR A 292 -8.22 -24.44 -24.73
N PRO A 293 -9.03 -24.16 -25.77
CA PRO A 293 -9.11 -25.06 -26.92
C PRO A 293 -7.75 -25.11 -27.61
N THR A 294 -7.23 -26.32 -27.81
CA THR A 294 -6.07 -26.62 -28.66
C THR A 294 -6.34 -26.33 -30.12
#